data_AF-A0A520E2V3-F1
#
_entry.id   AF-A0A520E2V3-F1
#
_cell.length_a   1.000
_cell.length_b   1.000
_cell.length_c   1.000
_cell.angle_alpha   90.00
_cell.angle_beta   90.00
_cell.angle_gamma   90.00
#
_symmetry.space_group_name_H-M   'P 1'
#
loop_
_entity.id
_entity.type
_entity.pdbx_description
1 polymer ?
#
loop_
_entity_poly.entity_id
_entity_poly.type
_entity_poly.pdbx_seq_one_letter_code
_entity_poly.pdbx_strand_id
1 'polypeptide(L)'
;MSAPRPDPRYASASRPINLRTAPREAPAVPPQVHASVRQRLQSTHARQLLGTPLHRQLGQPPLQTGPRRPASRRHAVLGLAPMVALVGAWLAWPPSTPTALAAGGLLVAGGLGAAAWALVDGHRARQARAGSAAPVAPAFDMQALVRLDAVLEELAPLAPPATLVQLGELKATLVRVAPLLATAPVNELFTLDDRLYMAEAVRRYLPDSLQGWLQVPAHLRDTPGDGDGDEALSAQALLDRQLTLLQAELHQRERKLGRGAAAKLLQQQRFLAAKHRGG
;
A
#
# COMPACT_ATOMS: atom_id res chain seq x y z
N MET A 1 58.13 -16.45 -32.06
CA MET A 1 57.11 -16.40 -31.00
C MET A 1 56.31 -15.12 -31.21
N SER A 2 55.05 -15.22 -31.62
CA SER A 2 54.23 -14.06 -32.00
C SER A 2 53.56 -13.43 -30.79
N ALA A 3 53.64 -12.10 -30.65
CA ALA A 3 53.05 -11.36 -29.54
C ALA A 3 51.51 -11.40 -29.57
N PRO A 4 50.83 -11.45 -28.41
CA PRO A 4 49.37 -11.51 -28.34
C PRO A 4 48.73 -10.19 -28.78
N ARG A 5 47.63 -10.29 -29.56
CA ARG A 5 46.83 -9.14 -29.99
C ARG A 5 46.07 -8.53 -28.80
N PRO A 6 46.09 -7.20 -28.62
CA PRO A 6 45.33 -6.54 -27.56
C PRO A 6 43.83 -6.63 -27.85
N ASP A 7 43.07 -7.09 -26.84
CA ASP A 7 41.60 -7.13 -26.87
C ASP A 7 41.04 -5.71 -26.66
N PRO A 8 40.19 -5.18 -27.57
CA PRO A 8 39.62 -3.84 -27.45
C PRO A 8 38.73 -3.63 -26.23
N ARG A 9 38.42 -4.69 -25.46
CA ARG A 9 37.63 -4.59 -24.22
C ARG A 9 38.45 -4.28 -22.97
N TYR A 10 39.78 -4.26 -23.06
CA TYR A 10 40.65 -4.03 -21.92
C TYR A 10 41.66 -2.91 -22.17
N ALA A 11 41.50 -1.80 -21.45
CA ALA A 11 42.54 -0.78 -21.35
C ALA A 11 43.56 -1.21 -20.28
N SER A 12 44.69 -1.76 -20.71
CA SER A 12 45.82 -2.05 -19.81
C SER A 12 46.70 -0.81 -19.69
N ALA A 13 46.77 -0.21 -18.51
CA ALA A 13 47.77 0.81 -18.22
C ALA A 13 49.07 0.13 -17.76
N SER A 14 50.20 0.57 -18.29
CA SER A 14 51.54 0.02 -17.99
C SER A 14 52.08 0.41 -16.60
N ARG A 15 51.34 1.20 -15.82
CA ARG A 15 51.71 1.64 -14.46
C ARG A 15 50.48 1.66 -13.55
N PRO A 16 50.64 1.45 -12.23
CA PRO A 16 49.54 1.60 -11.27
C PRO A 16 49.02 3.04 -11.29
N ILE A 17 47.82 3.24 -11.81
CA ILE A 17 47.17 4.56 -11.89
C ILE A 17 46.52 4.86 -10.55
N ASN A 18 46.98 5.92 -9.90
CA ASN A 18 46.34 6.44 -8.70
C ASN A 18 45.12 7.28 -9.13
N LEU A 19 43.92 6.70 -9.01
CA LEU A 19 42.66 7.31 -9.48
C LEU A 19 42.31 8.65 -8.80
N ARG A 20 43.00 9.00 -7.70
CA ARG A 20 42.80 10.25 -6.96
C ARG A 20 43.53 11.46 -7.56
N THR A 21 44.55 11.25 -8.38
CA THR A 21 45.42 12.34 -8.88
C THR A 21 45.59 12.35 -10.39
N ALA A 22 45.02 11.38 -11.11
CA ALA A 22 45.02 11.40 -12.57
C ALA A 22 44.19 12.60 -13.07
N PRO A 23 44.72 13.43 -14.00
CA PRO A 23 43.92 14.43 -14.68
C PRO A 23 42.81 13.70 -15.41
N ARG A 24 41.57 13.97 -15.02
CA ARG A 24 40.39 13.41 -15.67
C ARG A 24 40.27 14.08 -17.04
N GLU A 25 40.90 13.51 -18.05
CA GLU A 25 40.62 13.85 -19.44
C GLU A 25 39.12 13.64 -19.64
N ALA A 26 38.41 14.76 -19.84
CA ALA A 26 37.01 14.71 -20.19
C ALA A 26 36.90 13.96 -21.52
N PRO A 27 36.07 12.91 -21.63
CA PRO A 27 35.88 12.23 -22.90
C PRO A 27 35.38 13.25 -23.93
N ALA A 28 36.13 13.40 -25.02
CA ALA A 28 35.87 14.40 -26.08
C ALA A 28 34.54 14.16 -26.83
N VAL A 29 33.92 12.98 -26.66
CA VAL A 29 32.63 12.64 -27.26
C VAL A 29 31.77 11.98 -26.19
N PRO A 30 30.59 12.52 -25.85
CA PRO A 30 29.68 11.86 -24.94
C PRO A 30 29.28 10.50 -25.54
N PRO A 31 29.22 9.42 -24.74
CA PRO A 31 28.88 8.10 -25.24
C PRO A 31 27.51 8.15 -25.91
N GLN A 32 27.43 7.69 -27.17
CA GLN A 32 26.17 7.58 -27.89
C GLN A 32 25.33 6.46 -27.24
N VAL A 33 24.48 6.85 -26.30
CA VAL A 33 23.51 5.93 -25.68
C VAL A 33 22.45 5.57 -26.72
N HIS A 34 22.34 4.27 -27.02
CA HIS A 34 21.35 3.74 -27.95
C HIS A 34 19.92 4.12 -27.55
N ALA A 35 19.06 4.42 -28.53
CA ALA A 35 17.69 4.91 -28.30
C ALA A 35 16.86 3.98 -27.38
N SER A 36 17.03 2.66 -27.53
CA SER A 36 16.35 1.66 -26.69
C SER A 36 16.73 1.74 -25.21
N VAL A 37 17.96 2.15 -24.88
CA VAL A 37 18.40 2.34 -23.49
C VAL A 37 17.75 3.59 -22.89
N ARG A 38 17.66 4.67 -23.67
CA ARG A 38 16.97 5.90 -23.25
C ARG A 38 15.48 5.63 -22.97
N GLN A 39 14.82 4.89 -23.86
CA GLN A 39 13.42 4.50 -23.68
C GLN A 39 13.20 3.65 -22.42
N ARG A 40 14.07 2.67 -22.16
CA ARG A 40 14.01 1.85 -20.93
C ARG A 40 14.23 2.66 -19.67
N LEU A 41 15.17 3.61 -19.70
CA LEU A 41 15.42 4.51 -18.57
C LEU A 41 14.20 5.41 -18.30
N GLN A 42 13.62 5.99 -19.36
CA GLN A 42 12.40 6.81 -19.27
C GLN A 42 11.22 6.01 -18.71
N SER A 43 10.98 4.80 -19.21
CA SER A 43 9.90 3.95 -18.69
C SER A 43 10.12 3.56 -17.23
N THR A 44 11.37 3.33 -16.83
CA THR A 44 11.71 2.99 -15.44
C THR A 44 11.51 4.19 -14.52
N HIS A 45 11.96 5.36 -14.95
CA HIS A 45 11.77 6.61 -14.22
C HIS A 45 10.29 6.97 -14.08
N ALA A 46 9.50 6.82 -15.14
CA ALA A 46 8.06 7.07 -15.09
C ALA A 46 7.34 6.13 -14.12
N ARG A 47 7.69 4.84 -14.12
CA ARG A 47 7.18 3.87 -13.14
C ARG A 47 7.61 4.21 -11.70
N GLN A 48 8.82 4.72 -11.50
CA GLN A 48 9.27 5.17 -10.18
C GLN A 48 8.45 6.36 -9.68
N LEU A 49 8.10 7.32 -10.55
CA LEU A 49 7.26 8.47 -10.19
C LEU A 49 5.82 8.05 -9.86
N LEU A 50 5.24 7.13 -10.64
CA LEU A 50 3.87 6.67 -10.41
C LEU A 50 3.73 5.67 -9.25
N GLY A 51 4.82 5.02 -8.84
CA GLY A 51 4.83 4.08 -7.71
C GLY A 51 4.07 2.78 -7.99
N THR A 52 3.60 2.11 -6.92
CA THR A 52 2.85 0.85 -7.05
C THR A 52 1.42 1.07 -7.58
N PRO A 53 0.85 0.11 -8.33
CA PRO A 53 -0.49 0.26 -8.91
C PRO A 53 -1.58 0.29 -7.83
N LEU A 54 -2.60 1.13 -8.03
CA LEU A 54 -3.66 1.37 -7.05
C LEU A 54 -4.44 0.12 -6.70
N HIS A 55 -4.76 -0.74 -7.68
CA HIS A 55 -5.48 -1.98 -7.41
C HIS A 55 -4.71 -2.91 -6.45
N ARG A 56 -3.37 -2.85 -6.42
CA ARG A 56 -2.58 -3.61 -5.44
C ARG A 56 -2.56 -2.94 -4.07
N GLN A 57 -2.43 -1.61 -4.04
CA GLN A 57 -2.41 -0.86 -2.79
C GLN A 57 -3.75 -0.93 -2.05
N LEU A 58 -4.87 -0.90 -2.79
CA LEU A 58 -6.23 -0.83 -2.25
C LEU A 58 -6.96 -2.18 -2.24
N GLY A 59 -6.57 -3.11 -3.11
CA GLY A 59 -7.13 -4.47 -3.16
C GLY A 59 -6.52 -5.43 -2.14
N GLN A 60 -5.41 -5.05 -1.49
CA GLN A 60 -4.95 -5.78 -0.32
C GLN A 60 -5.87 -5.49 0.85
N PRO A 61 -6.48 -6.51 1.49
CA PRO A 61 -7.19 -6.29 2.74
C PRO A 61 -6.21 -5.59 3.68
N PRO A 62 -6.64 -4.55 4.44
CA PRO A 62 -5.77 -3.91 5.40
C PRO A 62 -5.19 -5.04 6.25
N LEU A 63 -3.87 -5.22 6.16
CA LEU A 63 -3.15 -6.10 7.08
C LEU A 63 -3.65 -5.68 8.43
N GLN A 64 -4.46 -6.53 9.06
CA GLN A 64 -4.97 -6.26 10.38
C GLN A 64 -3.72 -6.01 11.21
N THR A 65 -3.45 -4.74 11.52
CA THR A 65 -2.56 -4.32 12.59
C THR A 65 -3.24 -4.63 13.91
N GLY A 66 -3.73 -5.87 14.04
CA GLY A 66 -3.75 -6.52 15.32
C GLY A 66 -2.30 -6.52 15.83
N PRO A 67 -2.09 -6.43 17.15
CA PRO A 67 -0.76 -6.53 17.71
C PRO A 67 -0.10 -7.74 17.08
N ARG A 68 1.08 -7.53 16.46
CA ARG A 68 1.93 -8.61 15.96
C ARG A 68 2.00 -9.66 17.06
N ARG A 69 1.18 -10.70 16.96
CA ARG A 69 1.32 -11.85 17.85
C ARG A 69 2.72 -12.36 17.52
N PRO A 70 3.65 -12.36 18.49
CA PRO A 70 4.97 -12.90 18.23
C PRO A 70 4.78 -14.31 17.68
N ALA A 71 5.25 -14.52 16.46
CA ALA A 71 5.26 -15.81 15.81
C ALA A 71 6.27 -16.71 16.54
N SER A 72 5.90 -17.24 17.71
CA SER A 72 6.60 -18.36 18.39
C SER A 72 6.03 -18.68 19.78
N ARG A 73 4.73 -19.00 19.92
CA ARG A 73 4.26 -19.71 21.13
C ARG A 73 3.31 -20.88 20.88
N ARG A 74 3.17 -21.34 19.63
CA ARG A 74 2.46 -22.60 19.32
C ARG A 74 3.41 -23.79 19.13
N HIS A 75 4.68 -23.54 18.79
CA HIS A 75 5.69 -24.61 18.73
C HIS A 75 6.42 -24.84 20.07
N ALA A 76 6.37 -23.90 21.01
CA ALA A 76 6.98 -24.05 22.33
C ALA A 76 6.15 -24.92 23.31
N VAL A 77 4.84 -25.04 23.11
CA VAL A 77 3.96 -25.85 23.98
C VAL A 77 3.80 -27.29 23.44
N LEU A 78 4.00 -27.51 22.14
CA LEU A 78 3.94 -28.87 21.57
C LEU A 78 5.22 -29.69 21.78
N GLY A 79 6.35 -29.05 22.13
CA GLY A 79 7.63 -29.72 22.38
C GLY A 79 7.87 -30.17 23.83
N LEU A 80 7.09 -29.67 24.80
CA LEU A 80 7.25 -30.01 26.22
C LEU A 80 6.28 -31.10 26.72
N ALA A 81 5.18 -31.34 25.99
CA ALA A 81 4.23 -32.40 26.34
C ALA A 81 4.80 -33.83 26.30
N PRO A 82 5.68 -34.23 25.34
CA PRO A 82 6.21 -35.60 25.34
C PRO A 82 7.30 -35.82 26.41
N MET A 83 7.99 -34.77 26.87
CA MET A 83 9.02 -34.87 27.92
C MET A 83 8.43 -35.15 29.31
N VAL A 84 7.30 -34.53 29.65
CA VAL A 84 6.65 -34.74 30.97
C VAL A 84 6.01 -36.13 31.07
N ALA A 85 5.46 -36.66 29.98
CA ALA A 85 4.90 -38.00 29.95
C ALA A 85 5.96 -39.10 30.09
N LEU A 86 7.16 -38.91 29.52
CA LEU A 86 8.25 -39.89 29.60
C LEU A 86 8.90 -39.93 30.99
N VAL A 87 9.08 -38.78 31.65
CA VAL A 87 9.62 -38.72 33.03
C VAL A 87 8.61 -39.24 34.06
N GLY A 88 7.31 -38.97 33.86
CA GLY A 88 6.25 -39.51 34.72
C GLY A 88 6.12 -41.03 34.65
N ALA A 89 6.30 -41.63 33.47
CA ALA A 89 6.28 -43.08 33.31
C ALA A 89 7.51 -43.78 33.90
N TRP A 90 8.68 -43.12 33.90
CA TRP A 90 9.92 -43.68 34.44
C TRP A 90 9.97 -43.66 35.98
N LEU A 91 9.37 -42.65 36.61
CA LEU A 91 9.27 -42.54 38.07
C LEU A 91 8.22 -43.48 38.70
N ALA A 92 7.32 -44.05 37.89
CA ALA A 92 6.30 -45.00 38.35
C ALA A 92 6.77 -46.46 38.41
N TRP A 93 8.04 -46.74 38.08
CA TRP A 93 8.53 -48.11 37.89
C TRP A 93 8.90 -48.92 39.16
N PRO A 94 9.03 -48.37 40.38
CA PRO A 94 9.00 -49.21 41.58
C PRO A 94 7.58 -49.24 42.20
N PRO A 95 6.95 -50.41 42.38
CA PRO A 95 5.53 -50.54 42.75
C PRO A 95 5.24 -50.42 44.26
N SER A 96 5.96 -49.58 45.02
CA SER A 96 5.95 -49.70 46.50
C SER A 96 5.68 -48.43 47.33
N THR A 97 5.12 -47.35 46.78
CA THR A 97 4.75 -46.18 47.63
C THR A 97 3.37 -45.58 47.29
N PRO A 98 2.43 -45.47 48.26
CA PRO A 98 1.07 -44.94 48.05
C PRO A 98 1.01 -43.41 47.86
N THR A 99 2.15 -42.70 47.89
CA THR A 99 2.22 -41.25 47.70
C THR A 99 2.21 -40.81 46.22
N ALA A 100 2.37 -41.75 45.27
CA ALA A 100 2.42 -41.45 43.84
C ALA A 100 1.06 -41.08 43.20
N LEU A 101 -0.07 -41.46 43.82
CA LEU A 101 -1.41 -41.20 43.28
C LEU A 101 -1.86 -39.72 43.44
N ALA A 102 -1.32 -38.98 44.40
CA ALA A 102 -1.72 -37.58 44.62
C ALA A 102 -1.09 -36.60 43.62
N ALA A 103 0.12 -36.88 43.11
CA ALA A 103 0.81 -36.01 42.16
C ALA A 103 0.26 -36.12 40.72
N GLY A 104 -0.26 -37.28 40.33
CA GLY A 104 -0.86 -37.49 39.00
C GLY A 104 -2.20 -36.77 38.80
N GLY A 105 -3.03 -36.70 39.86
CA GLY A 105 -4.36 -36.07 39.78
C GLY A 105 -4.32 -34.54 39.55
N LEU A 106 -3.31 -33.86 40.11
CA LEU A 106 -3.15 -32.41 39.99
C LEU A 106 -2.76 -31.97 38.56
N LEU A 107 -2.05 -32.81 37.81
CA LEU A 107 -1.66 -32.52 36.42
C LEU A 107 -2.83 -32.72 35.43
N VAL A 108 -3.70 -33.70 35.66
CA VAL A 108 -4.88 -33.94 34.82
C VAL A 108 -5.94 -32.85 35.02
N ALA A 109 -6.16 -32.40 36.26
CA ALA A 109 -7.10 -31.31 36.56
C ALA A 109 -6.64 -29.95 35.99
N GLY A 110 -5.35 -29.64 36.05
CA GLY A 110 -4.78 -28.42 35.45
C GLY A 110 -4.86 -28.40 33.92
N GLY A 111 -4.63 -29.55 33.28
CA GLY A 111 -4.73 -29.69 31.81
C GLY A 111 -6.16 -29.54 31.27
N LEU A 112 -7.15 -30.11 31.96
CA LEU A 112 -8.56 -30.01 31.57
C LEU A 112 -9.12 -28.58 31.78
N GLY A 113 -8.71 -27.89 32.85
CA GLY A 113 -9.09 -26.49 33.08
C GLY A 113 -8.58 -25.54 31.99
N ALA A 114 -7.32 -25.71 31.55
CA ALA A 114 -6.75 -24.90 30.48
C ALA A 114 -7.39 -25.17 29.11
N ALA A 115 -7.77 -26.43 28.82
CA ALA A 115 -8.48 -26.81 27.61
C ALA A 115 -9.92 -26.24 27.57
N ALA A 116 -10.64 -26.30 28.70
CA ALA A 116 -11.96 -25.71 28.83
C ALA A 116 -11.92 -24.17 28.66
N TRP A 117 -10.92 -23.50 29.25
CA TRP A 117 -10.74 -22.05 29.10
C TRP A 117 -10.41 -21.67 27.65
N ALA A 118 -9.54 -22.43 26.97
CA ALA A 118 -9.20 -22.20 25.56
C ALA A 118 -10.40 -22.43 24.60
N LEU A 119 -11.31 -23.35 24.93
CA LEU A 119 -12.54 -23.58 24.18
C LEU A 119 -13.56 -22.46 24.40
N VAL A 120 -13.75 -22.00 25.64
CA VAL A 120 -14.65 -20.88 25.96
C VAL A 120 -14.15 -19.56 25.38
N ASP A 121 -12.85 -19.30 25.46
CA ASP A 121 -12.22 -18.08 24.91
C ASP A 121 -12.18 -18.13 23.37
N GLY A 122 -12.01 -19.34 22.79
CA GLY A 122 -12.18 -19.58 21.36
C GLY A 122 -13.61 -19.37 20.87
N HIS A 123 -14.62 -19.75 21.66
CA HIS A 123 -16.03 -19.50 21.35
C HIS A 123 -16.42 -18.03 21.52
N ARG A 124 -15.90 -17.32 22.53
CA ARG A 124 -16.10 -15.87 22.70
C ARG A 124 -15.40 -15.07 21.61
N ALA A 125 -14.18 -15.45 21.21
CA ALA A 125 -13.51 -14.84 20.06
C ALA A 125 -14.20 -15.13 18.72
N ARG A 126 -14.84 -16.29 18.58
CA ARG A 126 -15.68 -16.62 17.41
C ARG A 126 -17.02 -15.90 17.42
N GLN A 127 -17.66 -15.71 18.57
CA GLN A 127 -18.90 -14.93 18.71
C GLN A 127 -18.65 -13.43 18.54
N ALA A 128 -17.50 -12.91 19.02
CA ALA A 128 -17.07 -11.55 18.72
C ALA A 128 -16.74 -11.33 17.22
N ARG A 129 -16.27 -12.38 16.53
CA ARG A 129 -16.09 -12.38 15.06
C ARG A 129 -17.38 -12.64 14.28
N ALA A 130 -18.33 -13.36 14.84
CA ALA A 130 -19.64 -13.61 14.22
C ALA A 130 -20.60 -12.42 14.40
N GLY A 131 -20.36 -11.58 15.41
CA GLY A 131 -21.11 -10.35 15.68
C GLY A 131 -20.52 -9.07 15.09
N SER A 132 -19.48 -9.12 14.26
CA SER A 132 -18.90 -7.89 13.70
C SER A 132 -18.46 -8.02 12.24
N ALA A 133 -18.80 -6.96 11.51
CA ALA A 133 -18.47 -6.64 10.12
C ALA A 133 -19.24 -7.46 9.06
N ALA A 134 -20.40 -6.92 8.68
CA ALA A 134 -20.76 -6.93 7.27
C ALA A 134 -19.52 -6.54 6.45
N PRO A 135 -19.22 -7.21 5.33
CA PRO A 135 -18.04 -6.89 4.54
C PRO A 135 -18.08 -5.40 4.22
N VAL A 136 -17.09 -4.66 4.72
CA VAL A 136 -16.92 -3.25 4.37
C VAL A 136 -16.76 -3.23 2.86
N ALA A 137 -17.78 -2.75 2.16
CA ALA A 137 -17.74 -2.64 0.72
C ALA A 137 -16.48 -1.86 0.33
N PRO A 138 -15.72 -2.32 -0.68
CA PRO A 138 -14.50 -1.64 -1.07
C PRO A 138 -14.82 -0.18 -1.42
N ALA A 139 -13.99 0.74 -0.94
CA ALA A 139 -14.22 2.19 -1.12
C ALA A 139 -14.29 2.59 -2.60
N PHE A 140 -13.64 1.81 -3.46
CA PHE A 140 -13.63 1.96 -4.91
C PHE A 140 -13.88 0.61 -5.57
N ASP A 141 -14.47 0.64 -6.77
CA ASP A 141 -14.59 -0.55 -7.60
C ASP A 141 -13.20 -1.03 -8.06
N MET A 142 -12.95 -2.33 -7.88
CA MET A 142 -11.67 -2.95 -8.25
C MET A 142 -11.44 -2.95 -9.76
N GLN A 143 -12.48 -3.10 -10.58
CA GLN A 143 -12.32 -3.08 -12.03
C GLN A 143 -11.96 -1.67 -12.52
N ALA A 144 -12.58 -0.64 -11.93
CA ALA A 144 -12.20 0.76 -12.19
C ALA A 144 -10.73 1.04 -11.84
N LEU A 145 -10.23 0.55 -10.69
CA LEU A 145 -8.82 0.71 -10.31
C LEU A 145 -7.86 0.04 -11.30
N VAL A 146 -8.16 -1.19 -11.74
CA VAL A 146 -7.35 -1.89 -12.75
C VAL A 146 -7.33 -1.13 -14.08
N ARG A 147 -8.48 -0.59 -14.51
CA ARG A 147 -8.57 0.23 -15.73
C ARG A 147 -7.73 1.50 -15.60
N LEU A 148 -7.82 2.21 -14.49
CA LEU A 148 -7.03 3.41 -14.24
C LEU A 148 -5.52 3.08 -14.25
N ASP A 149 -5.10 1.99 -13.60
CA ASP A 149 -3.69 1.57 -13.61
C ASP A 149 -3.19 1.25 -15.02
N ALA A 150 -4.02 0.63 -15.87
CA ALA A 150 -3.67 0.35 -17.27
C ALA A 150 -3.44 1.64 -18.08
N VAL A 151 -4.33 2.63 -17.93
CA VAL A 151 -4.20 3.93 -18.61
C VAL A 151 -2.95 4.67 -18.13
N LEU A 152 -2.64 4.61 -16.83
CA LEU A 152 -1.42 5.21 -16.28
C LEU A 152 -0.15 4.54 -16.82
N GLU A 153 -0.16 3.23 -17.03
CA GLU A 153 0.98 2.51 -17.61
C GLU A 153 1.21 2.89 -19.09
N GLU A 154 0.14 3.09 -19.86
CA GLU A 154 0.21 3.55 -21.25
C GLU A 154 0.70 5.00 -21.36
N LEU A 155 0.28 5.86 -20.44
CA LEU A 155 0.66 7.27 -20.39
C LEU A 155 2.08 7.50 -19.87
N ALA A 156 2.58 6.63 -18.98
CA ALA A 156 3.89 6.73 -18.35
C ALA A 156 5.07 7.06 -19.29
N PRO A 157 5.27 6.37 -20.43
CA PRO A 157 6.39 6.66 -21.32
C PRO A 157 6.23 7.95 -22.13
N LEU A 158 5.02 8.52 -22.20
CA LEU A 158 4.70 9.65 -23.09
C LEU A 158 4.56 10.97 -22.34
N ALA A 159 4.15 10.94 -21.08
CA ALA A 159 3.81 12.14 -20.32
C ALA A 159 5.06 12.89 -19.81
N PRO A 160 4.98 14.23 -19.73
CA PRO A 160 6.00 15.03 -19.07
C PRO A 160 6.19 14.63 -17.59
N PRO A 161 7.41 14.77 -17.03
CA PRO A 161 7.66 14.45 -15.62
C PRO A 161 6.75 15.20 -14.64
N ALA A 162 6.37 16.45 -14.93
CA ALA A 162 5.48 17.25 -14.10
C ALA A 162 4.08 16.62 -13.98
N THR A 163 3.50 16.18 -15.11
CA THR A 163 2.21 15.48 -15.15
C THR A 163 2.28 14.16 -14.38
N LEU A 164 3.39 13.41 -14.49
CA LEU A 164 3.58 12.17 -13.72
C LEU A 164 3.66 12.40 -12.21
N VAL A 165 4.29 13.49 -11.77
CA VAL A 165 4.32 13.89 -10.35
C VAL A 165 2.90 14.20 -9.87
N GLN A 166 2.14 14.99 -10.63
CA GLN A 166 0.75 15.34 -10.30
C GLN A 166 -0.16 14.11 -10.22
N LEU A 167 0.00 13.15 -11.14
CA LEU A 167 -0.71 11.87 -11.09
C LEU A 167 -0.30 11.03 -9.88
N GLY A 168 0.98 11.06 -9.50
CA GLY A 168 1.47 10.45 -8.27
C GLY A 168 0.80 11.03 -7.02
N GLU A 169 0.61 12.35 -6.96
CA GLU A 169 -0.10 13.02 -5.86
C GLU A 169 -1.58 12.65 -5.82
N LEU A 170 -2.27 12.61 -6.97
CA LEU A 170 -3.65 12.15 -7.09
C LEU A 170 -3.80 10.73 -6.54
N LYS A 171 -2.91 9.81 -6.95
CA LYS A 171 -2.86 8.44 -6.43
C LYS A 171 -2.67 8.43 -4.91
N ALA A 172 -1.72 9.20 -4.39
CA ALA A 172 -1.46 9.26 -2.96
C ALA A 172 -2.70 9.75 -2.19
N THR A 173 -3.43 10.73 -2.72
CA THR A 173 -4.69 11.20 -2.13
C THR A 173 -5.75 10.10 -2.12
N LEU A 174 -5.97 9.40 -3.25
CA LEU A 174 -6.90 8.27 -3.33
C LEU A 174 -6.56 7.16 -2.32
N VAL A 175 -5.28 6.89 -2.10
CA VAL A 175 -4.82 5.91 -1.10
C VAL A 175 -5.12 6.34 0.32
N ARG A 176 -4.86 7.61 0.66
CA ARG A 176 -5.14 8.14 2.01
C ARG A 176 -6.63 8.15 2.34
N VAL A 177 -7.48 8.50 1.36
CA VAL A 177 -8.93 8.61 1.57
C VAL A 177 -9.66 7.28 1.50
N ALA A 178 -9.15 6.26 0.80
CA ALA A 178 -9.78 4.95 0.69
C ALA A 178 -10.22 4.32 2.03
N PRO A 179 -9.35 4.20 3.06
CA PRO A 179 -9.75 3.61 4.34
C PRO A 179 -10.80 4.47 5.08
N LEU A 180 -10.75 5.79 4.89
CA LEU A 180 -11.73 6.71 5.47
C LEU A 180 -13.09 6.54 4.77
N LEU A 181 -13.12 6.48 3.44
CA LEU A 181 -14.34 6.26 2.64
C LEU A 181 -15.03 4.94 2.95
N ALA A 182 -14.24 3.89 3.17
CA ALA A 182 -14.75 2.56 3.54
C ALA A 182 -15.54 2.58 4.86
N THR A 183 -15.18 3.46 5.80
CA THR A 183 -15.73 3.44 7.17
C THR A 183 -16.56 4.66 7.54
N ALA A 184 -16.42 5.77 6.82
CA ALA A 184 -17.07 7.04 7.13
C ALA A 184 -18.56 7.00 6.77
N PRO A 185 -19.48 7.21 7.72
CA PRO A 185 -20.88 7.39 7.39
C PRO A 185 -21.09 8.71 6.63
N VAL A 186 -22.11 8.74 5.77
CA VAL A 186 -22.60 9.99 5.18
C VAL A 186 -23.18 10.87 6.30
N ASN A 187 -22.85 12.16 6.30
CA ASN A 187 -23.32 13.15 7.27
C ASN A 187 -23.35 14.56 6.64
N GLU A 188 -23.69 15.58 7.43
CA GLU A 188 -23.76 16.97 6.97
C GLU A 188 -22.44 17.52 6.42
N LEU A 189 -21.30 17.05 6.93
CA LEU A 189 -19.97 17.50 6.52
C LEU A 189 -19.45 16.75 5.31
N PHE A 190 -19.88 15.50 5.11
CA PHE A 190 -19.49 14.61 4.02
C PHE A 190 -20.72 13.91 3.44
N THR A 191 -21.20 14.42 2.31
CA THR A 191 -22.50 14.04 1.74
C THR A 191 -22.41 12.79 0.87
N LEU A 192 -23.57 12.29 0.42
CA LEU A 192 -23.62 11.21 -0.57
C LEU A 192 -22.97 11.64 -1.89
N ASP A 193 -23.16 12.90 -2.31
CA ASP A 193 -22.54 13.44 -3.52
C ASP A 193 -21.01 13.49 -3.41
N ASP A 194 -20.48 13.82 -2.23
CA ASP A 194 -19.03 13.78 -2.00
C ASP A 194 -18.50 12.36 -2.18
N ARG A 195 -19.20 11.34 -1.65
CA ARG A 195 -18.85 9.92 -1.82
C ARG A 195 -18.94 9.47 -3.28
N LEU A 196 -20.02 9.84 -3.97
CA LEU A 196 -20.21 9.51 -5.38
C LEU A 196 -19.15 10.15 -6.26
N TYR A 197 -18.83 11.42 -6.01
CA TYR A 197 -17.76 12.11 -6.73
C TYR A 197 -16.42 11.39 -6.59
N MET A 198 -16.06 10.94 -5.39
CA MET A 198 -14.82 10.18 -5.17
C MET A 198 -14.79 8.89 -5.99
N ALA A 199 -15.92 8.16 -6.02
CA ALA A 199 -16.03 6.93 -6.82
C ALA A 199 -15.95 7.22 -8.32
N GLU A 200 -16.63 8.26 -8.81
CA GLU A 200 -16.62 8.68 -10.22
C GLU A 200 -15.27 9.24 -10.66
N ALA A 201 -14.51 9.86 -9.77
CA ALA A 201 -13.15 10.31 -10.07
C ALA A 201 -12.27 9.14 -10.53
N VAL A 202 -12.38 7.99 -9.87
CA VAL A 202 -11.66 6.76 -10.25
C VAL A 202 -12.31 6.06 -11.43
N ARG A 203 -13.65 6.01 -11.48
CA ARG A 203 -14.39 5.24 -12.48
C ARG A 203 -14.39 5.88 -13.87
N ARG A 204 -14.43 7.21 -13.92
CA ARG A 204 -14.73 7.97 -15.13
C ARG A 204 -13.83 9.18 -15.32
N TYR A 205 -13.78 10.11 -14.36
CA TYR A 205 -13.15 11.41 -14.63
C TYR A 205 -11.65 11.32 -14.91
N LEU A 206 -10.88 10.60 -14.08
CA LEU A 206 -9.45 10.41 -14.33
C LEU A 206 -9.19 9.56 -15.60
N PRO A 207 -9.80 8.37 -15.76
CA PRO A 207 -9.60 7.59 -16.99
C PRO A 207 -9.95 8.35 -18.26
N ASP A 208 -11.10 9.04 -18.31
CA ASP A 208 -11.57 9.74 -19.51
C ASP A 208 -10.64 10.90 -19.88
N SER A 209 -10.19 11.70 -18.90
CA SER A 209 -9.23 12.79 -19.12
C SER A 209 -7.90 12.29 -19.69
N LEU A 210 -7.36 11.20 -19.12
CA LEU A 210 -6.09 10.63 -19.57
C LEU A 210 -6.21 9.98 -20.94
N GLN A 211 -7.32 9.28 -21.22
CA GLN A 211 -7.59 8.70 -22.52
C GLN A 211 -7.79 9.76 -23.60
N GLY A 212 -8.50 10.85 -23.29
CA GLY A 212 -8.67 11.98 -24.20
C GLY A 212 -7.31 12.57 -24.63
N TRP A 213 -6.38 12.75 -23.68
CA TRP A 213 -5.03 13.21 -24.00
C TRP A 213 -4.22 12.19 -24.81
N LEU A 214 -4.35 10.89 -24.52
CA LEU A 214 -3.67 9.82 -25.26
C LEU A 214 -4.11 9.75 -26.73
N GLN A 215 -5.37 10.08 -27.03
CA GLN A 215 -5.91 10.12 -28.39
C GLN A 215 -5.30 11.25 -29.23
N VAL A 216 -4.76 12.30 -28.61
CA VAL A 216 -4.10 13.40 -29.33
C VAL A 216 -2.73 12.92 -29.85
N PRO A 217 -2.45 13.02 -31.16
CA PRO A 217 -1.15 12.66 -31.73
C PRO A 217 0.00 13.39 -31.03
N ALA A 218 1.10 12.69 -30.76
CA ALA A 218 2.20 13.20 -29.93
C ALA A 218 2.76 14.55 -30.39
N HIS A 219 2.82 14.78 -31.71
CA HIS A 219 3.33 16.03 -32.30
C HIS A 219 2.37 17.23 -32.18
N LEU A 220 1.11 17.01 -31.80
CA LEU A 220 0.09 18.04 -31.63
C LEU A 220 -0.22 18.36 -30.16
N ARG A 221 0.36 17.64 -29.20
CA ARG A 221 -0.02 17.76 -27.78
C ARG A 221 0.33 19.12 -27.17
N ASP A 222 1.39 19.74 -27.67
CA ASP A 222 1.85 21.07 -27.26
C ASP A 222 1.34 22.19 -28.20
N THR A 223 0.64 21.84 -29.28
CA THR A 223 0.10 22.81 -30.22
C THR A 223 -1.17 23.43 -29.64
N PRO A 224 -1.28 24.77 -29.58
CA PRO A 224 -2.52 25.45 -29.20
C PRO A 224 -3.66 25.06 -30.14
N GLY A 225 -4.89 25.00 -29.61
CA GLY A 225 -6.07 24.89 -30.46
C GLY A 225 -6.41 26.20 -31.16
N ASP A 226 -7.25 26.13 -32.19
CA ASP A 226 -7.64 27.29 -33.01
C ASP A 226 -8.85 28.08 -32.44
N GLY A 227 -9.36 27.69 -31.27
CA GLY A 227 -10.53 28.31 -30.63
C GLY A 227 -10.20 29.47 -29.70
N ASP A 228 -11.19 29.94 -28.95
CA ASP A 228 -11.02 30.98 -27.93
C ASP A 228 -11.15 30.40 -26.50
N GLY A 229 -10.56 31.07 -25.52
CA GLY A 229 -10.55 30.64 -24.12
C GLY A 229 -9.90 29.27 -23.90
N ASP A 230 -10.64 28.32 -23.34
CA ASP A 230 -10.12 26.97 -23.04
C ASP A 230 -9.85 26.15 -24.32
N GLU A 231 -10.47 26.50 -25.44
CA GLU A 231 -10.25 25.86 -26.74
C GLU A 231 -8.93 26.30 -27.40
N ALA A 232 -8.34 27.41 -26.93
CA ALA A 232 -7.01 27.86 -27.36
C ALA A 232 -5.88 27.08 -26.67
N LEU A 233 -6.19 26.32 -25.61
CA LEU A 233 -5.18 25.58 -24.85
C LEU A 233 -4.69 24.38 -25.65
N SER A 234 -3.41 24.06 -25.51
CA SER A 234 -2.88 22.79 -25.99
C SER A 234 -3.48 21.63 -25.21
N ALA A 235 -3.49 20.43 -25.80
CA ALA A 235 -3.99 19.22 -25.12
C ALA A 235 -3.24 18.98 -23.79
N GLN A 236 -1.93 19.25 -23.76
CA GLN A 236 -1.12 19.18 -22.56
C GLN A 236 -1.60 20.18 -21.48
N ALA A 237 -1.80 21.45 -21.84
CA ALA A 237 -2.26 22.46 -20.90
C ALA A 237 -3.68 22.17 -20.37
N LEU A 238 -4.55 21.64 -21.22
CA LEU A 238 -5.89 21.22 -20.85
C LEU A 238 -5.87 20.03 -19.88
N LEU A 239 -5.01 19.03 -20.12
CA LEU A 239 -4.82 17.92 -19.17
C LEU A 239 -4.32 18.42 -17.82
N ASP A 240 -3.26 19.23 -17.80
CA ASP A 240 -2.69 19.75 -16.55
C ASP A 240 -3.71 20.56 -15.74
N ARG A 241 -4.57 21.34 -16.42
CA ARG A 241 -5.69 22.05 -15.79
C ARG A 241 -6.74 21.09 -15.22
N GLN A 242 -7.14 20.07 -15.97
CA GLN A 242 -8.10 19.07 -15.49
C GLN A 242 -7.58 18.31 -14.27
N LEU A 243 -6.31 17.89 -14.29
CA LEU A 243 -5.67 17.23 -13.14
C LEU A 243 -5.61 18.15 -11.92
N THR A 244 -5.37 19.45 -12.13
CA THR A 244 -5.35 20.46 -11.06
C THR A 244 -6.72 20.61 -10.41
N LEU A 245 -7.77 20.70 -11.22
CA LEU A 245 -9.15 20.77 -10.74
C LEU A 245 -9.53 19.51 -9.96
N LEU A 246 -9.23 18.32 -10.51
CA LEU A 246 -9.50 17.05 -9.84
C LEU A 246 -8.75 16.96 -8.49
N GLN A 247 -7.47 17.34 -8.45
CA GLN A 247 -6.69 17.33 -7.21
C GLN A 247 -7.31 18.25 -6.15
N ALA A 248 -7.73 19.45 -6.53
CA ALA A 248 -8.36 20.40 -5.62
C ALA A 248 -9.67 19.85 -5.02
N GLU A 249 -10.51 19.25 -5.86
CA GLU A 249 -11.77 18.63 -5.46
C GLU A 249 -11.56 17.41 -4.54
N LEU A 250 -10.57 16.55 -4.83
CA LEU A 250 -10.21 15.42 -3.96
C LEU A 250 -9.68 15.91 -2.60
N HIS A 251 -8.82 16.92 -2.58
CA HIS A 251 -8.33 17.52 -1.32
C HIS A 251 -9.44 18.19 -0.51
N GLN A 252 -10.42 18.81 -1.16
CA GLN A 252 -11.58 19.36 -0.45
C GLN A 252 -12.38 18.27 0.24
N ARG A 253 -12.62 17.14 -0.43
CA ARG A 253 -13.35 15.98 0.12
C ARG A 253 -12.56 15.25 1.20
N GLU A 254 -11.24 15.13 1.05
CA GLU A 254 -10.35 14.64 2.10
C GLU A 254 -10.49 15.48 3.38
N ARG A 255 -10.49 16.82 3.25
CA ARG A 255 -10.70 17.73 4.39
C ARG A 255 -12.09 17.60 5.01
N LYS A 256 -13.13 17.41 4.20
CA LYS A 256 -14.50 17.14 4.69
C LYS A 256 -14.56 15.84 5.50
N LEU A 257 -13.98 14.75 4.99
CA LEU A 257 -13.86 13.47 5.70
C LEU A 257 -13.13 13.63 7.04
N GLY A 258 -11.98 14.31 7.04
CA GLY A 258 -11.19 14.56 8.25
C GLY A 258 -11.98 15.35 9.32
N ARG A 259 -12.70 16.40 8.90
CA ARG A 259 -13.56 17.18 9.81
C ARG A 259 -14.70 16.35 10.40
N GLY A 260 -15.34 15.50 9.59
CA GLY A 260 -16.38 14.58 10.06
C GLY A 260 -15.87 13.60 11.12
N ALA A 261 -14.66 13.04 10.92
CA ALA A 261 -14.03 12.17 11.90
C ALA A 261 -13.70 12.92 13.21
N ALA A 262 -13.16 14.15 13.12
CA ALA A 262 -12.84 14.95 14.30
C ALA A 262 -14.09 15.35 15.09
N ALA A 263 -15.18 15.72 14.42
CA ALA A 263 -16.45 16.05 15.06
C ALA A 263 -17.00 14.88 15.87
N LYS A 264 -16.89 13.65 15.35
CA LYS A 264 -17.31 12.43 16.07
C LYS A 264 -16.49 12.18 17.34
N LEU A 265 -15.17 12.41 17.29
CA LEU A 265 -14.31 12.30 18.47
C LEU A 265 -14.68 13.32 19.55
N LEU A 266 -14.96 14.57 19.15
CA LEU A 266 -15.41 15.60 20.08
C LEU A 266 -16.76 15.25 20.72
N GLN A 267 -17.69 14.66 19.96
CA GLN A 267 -18.96 14.18 20.51
C GLN A 267 -18.76 13.06 21.54
N GLN A 268 -17.87 12.11 21.26
CA GLN A 268 -17.52 11.04 22.20
C GLN A 268 -16.88 11.60 23.48
N GLN A 269 -15.96 12.56 23.36
CA GLN A 269 -15.36 13.24 24.51
C GLN A 269 -16.42 13.93 25.38
N ARG A 270 -17.36 14.68 24.76
CA ARG A 270 -18.45 15.36 25.47
C ARG A 270 -19.36 14.36 26.19
N PHE A 271 -19.67 13.23 25.56
CA PHE A 271 -20.46 12.16 26.17
C PHE A 271 -19.76 11.55 27.39
N LEU A 272 -18.47 11.23 27.29
CA LEU A 272 -17.69 10.71 28.42
C LEU A 272 -17.61 11.72 29.57
N ALA A 273 -17.37 13.01 29.26
CA ALA A 273 -17.33 14.07 30.26
C ALA A 273 -18.68 14.31 30.96
N ALA A 274 -19.80 14.00 30.30
CA ALA A 274 -21.12 14.05 30.91
C ALA A 274 -21.35 12.85 31.84
N LYS A 275 -20.91 11.64 31.45
CA LYS A 275 -21.01 10.42 32.28
C LYS A 275 -20.21 10.53 33.57
N HIS A 276 -19.04 11.16 33.55
CA HIS A 276 -18.25 11.38 34.76
C HIS A 276 -18.79 12.45 35.72
N ARG A 277 -19.70 13.33 35.28
CA ARG A 277 -20.29 14.38 36.13
C ARG A 277 -21.64 14.01 36.74
N GLY A 278 -22.27 12.94 36.25
CA GLY A 278 -23.61 12.51 36.67
C GLY A 278 -23.64 11.25 37.53
N GLY A 279 -22.50 10.80 38.06
CA GLY A 279 -22.37 9.72 39.04
C GLY A 279 -21.56 10.20 40.22
#